data_AF-A0AAW2QYJ6-F1
#
_entry.id   AF-A0AAW2QYJ6-F1
#
_cell.length_a   1.000
_cell.length_b   1.000
_cell.length_c   1.000
_cell.angle_alpha   90.00
_cell.angle_beta   90.00
_cell.angle_gamma   90.00
#
_symmetry.space_group_name_H-M   'P 1'
#
loop_
_entity.id
_entity.type
_entity.pdbx_description
1 polymer ?
#
loop_
_entity_poly.entity_id
_entity_poly.type
_entity_poly.pdbx_seq_one_letter_code
_entity_poly.pdbx_strand_id
1 'polypeptide(L)'
;MDALGLLRIRVRRGMNLAVRDTRSSDPYVVIESGSQRVKTGVIKDNCNPVWDEELTIYVKDLNDPIVLSVYDKDTFTGDDSMGNARIDIKPYIECLRMGLKDLPDGTKLIELRRAARIA
;
A
#
# COMPACT_ATOMS: atom_id res chain seq x y z
N MET A 1 -22.94 -9.41 7.22
CA MET A 1 -21.71 -8.71 7.68
C MET A 1 -21.35 -7.80 6.54
N ASP A 2 -21.72 -6.54 6.67
CA ASP A 2 -21.82 -5.66 5.51
C ASP A 2 -20.54 -4.83 5.44
N ALA A 3 -19.81 -4.95 4.33
CA ALA A 3 -18.62 -4.15 4.10
C ALA A 3 -19.02 -2.68 3.87
N LEU A 4 -18.23 -1.73 4.40
CA LEU A 4 -18.38 -0.29 4.15
C LEU A 4 -18.15 0.06 2.68
N GLY A 5 -17.31 -0.73 1.98
CA GLY A 5 -17.06 -0.56 0.55
C GLY A 5 -15.80 -1.27 0.07
N LEU A 6 -15.40 -0.99 -1.17
CA LEU A 6 -14.14 -1.43 -1.77
C LEU A 6 -13.13 -0.29 -1.74
N LEU A 7 -11.93 -0.55 -1.22
CA LEU A 7 -10.80 0.35 -1.32
C LEU A 7 -9.82 -0.17 -2.36
N ARG A 8 -9.54 0.69 -3.34
CA ARG A 8 -8.67 0.41 -4.46
C ARG A 8 -7.34 1.13 -4.25
N ILE A 9 -6.27 0.37 -4.15
CA ILE A 9 -4.93 0.85 -3.80
C ILE A 9 -4.01 0.58 -4.98
N ARG A 10 -3.51 1.64 -5.60
CA ARG A 10 -2.52 1.55 -6.68
C ARG A 10 -1.12 1.67 -6.12
N VAL A 11 -0.39 0.56 -6.11
CA VAL A 11 1.01 0.50 -5.71
C VAL A 11 1.87 0.93 -6.90
N ARG A 12 2.32 2.19 -6.90
CA ARG A 12 3.04 2.75 -8.06
C ARG A 12 4.49 2.27 -8.15
N ARG A 13 5.31 2.62 -7.16
CA ARG A 13 6.76 2.34 -7.18
C ARG A 13 7.39 2.34 -5.79
N GLY A 14 8.49 1.62 -5.65
CA GLY A 14 9.46 1.73 -4.56
C GLY A 14 10.61 2.66 -4.95
N MET A 15 11.25 3.29 -3.98
CA MET A 15 12.40 4.17 -4.23
C MET A 15 13.47 3.88 -3.18
N ASN A 16 14.68 3.53 -3.62
CA ASN A 16 15.82 3.19 -2.77
C ASN A 16 15.47 2.18 -1.69
N LEU A 17 14.84 1.06 -2.09
CA LEU A 17 14.56 -0.06 -1.19
C LEU A 17 15.88 -0.68 -0.70
N ALA A 18 15.79 -1.39 0.42
CA ALA A 18 16.94 -2.11 0.97
C ALA A 18 17.49 -3.13 -0.04
N VAL A 19 18.79 -3.41 0.03
CA VAL A 19 19.39 -4.57 -0.62
C VAL A 19 19.30 -5.73 0.36
N ARG A 20 18.71 -6.85 -0.06
CA ARG A 20 18.59 -8.09 0.73
C ARG A 20 19.24 -9.29 0.04
N ASP A 21 19.47 -9.22 -1.28
CA ASP A 21 20.40 -10.09 -1.99
C ASP A 21 21.86 -9.56 -1.97
N THR A 22 22.73 -10.14 -2.80
CA THR A 22 24.15 -9.75 -2.92
C THR A 22 24.34 -8.31 -3.41
N ARG A 23 23.48 -7.81 -4.30
CA ARG A 23 23.61 -6.49 -4.92
C ARG A 23 22.29 -5.72 -5.07
N SER A 24 21.16 -6.40 -4.85
CA SER A 24 19.82 -5.89 -5.19
C SER A 24 18.75 -6.61 -4.35
N SER A 25 17.51 -6.59 -4.82
CA SER A 25 16.39 -7.37 -4.31
C SER A 25 15.36 -7.62 -5.42
N ASP A 26 14.52 -8.61 -5.21
CA ASP A 26 13.32 -8.99 -5.96
C ASP A 26 12.04 -8.52 -5.22
N PRO A 27 11.76 -7.21 -5.10
CA PRO A 27 10.72 -6.73 -4.18
C PRO A 27 9.28 -6.94 -4.67
N TYR A 28 8.39 -7.22 -3.71
CA TYR A 28 6.93 -7.15 -3.86
C TYR A 28 6.28 -6.53 -2.61
N VAL A 29 5.06 -5.99 -2.79
CA VAL A 29 4.30 -5.37 -1.70
C VAL A 29 3.15 -6.28 -1.29
N VAL A 30 2.96 -6.45 0.02
CA VAL A 30 1.79 -7.08 0.63
C VAL A 30 0.96 -6.00 1.30
N ILE A 31 -0.34 -6.00 1.03
CA ILE A 31 -1.33 -5.16 1.70
C ILE A 31 -2.21 -6.04 2.58
N GLU A 32 -2.25 -5.74 3.88
CA GLU A 32 -3.02 -6.45 4.89
C GLU A 32 -4.04 -5.53 5.56
N SER A 33 -5.26 -6.02 5.78
CA SER A 33 -6.33 -5.34 6.52
C SER A 33 -7.25 -6.37 7.15
N GLY A 34 -7.22 -6.48 8.49
CA GLY A 34 -7.91 -7.56 9.20
C GLY A 34 -7.43 -8.93 8.72
N SER A 35 -8.34 -9.77 8.23
CA SER A 35 -8.01 -11.10 7.67
C SER A 35 -7.67 -11.09 6.17
N GLN A 36 -7.71 -9.94 5.51
CA GLN A 36 -7.42 -9.83 4.08
C GLN A 36 -5.93 -9.62 3.85
N ARG A 37 -5.42 -10.28 2.82
CA ARG A 37 -4.04 -10.16 2.36
C ARG A 37 -4.00 -10.24 0.85
N VAL A 38 -3.53 -9.19 0.20
CA VAL A 38 -3.31 -9.10 -1.25
C VAL A 38 -1.87 -8.68 -1.52
N LYS A 39 -1.31 -9.02 -2.68
CA LYS A 39 0.08 -8.69 -3.00
C LYS A 39 0.25 -8.33 -4.47
N THR A 40 1.27 -7.55 -4.76
CA THR A 40 1.70 -7.26 -6.13
C THR A 40 2.45 -8.44 -6.74
N GLY A 41 2.73 -8.36 -8.04
CA GLY A 41 3.82 -9.08 -8.67
C GLY A 41 5.19 -8.74 -8.06
N VAL A 42 6.13 -9.64 -8.30
CA VAL A 42 7.55 -9.49 -7.94
C VAL A 42 8.28 -8.82 -9.10
N ILE A 43 9.08 -7.79 -8.81
CA ILE A 43 10.01 -7.19 -9.79
C ILE A 43 11.41 -7.63 -9.43
N LYS A 44 12.11 -8.27 -10.36
CA LYS A 44 13.42 -8.86 -10.10
C LYS A 44 14.56 -7.85 -10.19
N ASP A 45 15.59 -8.03 -9.36
CA ASP A 45 16.87 -7.33 -9.36
C ASP A 45 16.72 -5.81 -9.45
N ASN A 46 15.83 -5.23 -8.64
CA ASN A 46 15.56 -3.80 -8.68
C ASN A 46 15.08 -3.19 -7.35
N CYS A 47 15.96 -2.45 -6.67
CA CYS A 47 15.62 -1.66 -5.48
C CYS A 47 14.82 -0.35 -5.76
N ASN A 48 14.46 -0.09 -7.02
CA ASN A 48 13.58 1.02 -7.46
C ASN A 48 12.44 0.49 -8.36
N PRO A 49 11.65 -0.47 -7.87
CA PRO A 49 10.66 -1.17 -8.68
C PRO A 49 9.49 -0.25 -9.06
N VAL A 50 8.95 -0.40 -10.26
CA VAL A 50 7.69 0.23 -10.69
C VAL A 50 6.66 -0.86 -10.89
N TRP A 51 5.86 -1.15 -9.86
CA TRP A 51 4.81 -2.16 -9.93
C TRP A 51 3.61 -1.68 -10.76
N ASP A 52 3.22 -0.42 -10.56
CA ASP A 52 2.03 0.20 -11.15
C ASP A 52 0.76 -0.68 -11.13
N GLU A 53 0.58 -1.41 -10.03
CA GLU A 53 -0.44 -2.46 -9.90
C GLU A 53 -1.58 -1.99 -8.98
N GLU A 54 -2.80 -2.36 -9.34
CA GLU A 54 -4.00 -2.02 -8.58
C GLU A 54 -4.51 -3.22 -7.79
N LEU A 55 -4.51 -3.09 -6.47
CA LEU A 55 -5.00 -4.10 -5.53
C LEU A 55 -6.27 -3.58 -4.86
N THR A 56 -7.27 -4.44 -4.69
CA THR A 56 -8.54 -4.07 -4.06
C THR A 56 -8.75 -4.87 -2.79
N ILE A 57 -9.13 -4.19 -1.71
CA ILE A 57 -9.53 -4.79 -0.43
C ILE A 57 -10.93 -4.33 -0.04
N TYR A 58 -11.66 -5.17 0.70
CA TYR A 58 -12.93 -4.81 1.30
C TYR A 58 -12.69 -4.05 2.61
N VAL A 59 -13.30 -2.90 2.80
CA VAL A 59 -13.24 -2.17 4.07
C VAL A 59 -14.40 -2.65 4.93
N LYS A 60 -14.12 -3.40 6.01
CA LYS A 60 -15.14 -3.89 6.95
C LYS A 60 -15.26 -2.97 8.18
N ASP A 61 -14.12 -2.64 8.78
CA ASP A 61 -14.01 -1.71 9.90
C ASP A 61 -12.96 -0.65 9.56
N LEU A 62 -13.23 0.62 9.88
CA LEU A 62 -12.25 1.71 9.73
C LEU A 62 -11.16 1.68 10.80
N ASN A 63 -11.33 0.87 11.84
CA ASN A 63 -10.32 0.64 12.87
C ASN A 63 -9.34 -0.48 12.51
N ASP A 64 -9.64 -1.30 11.49
CA ASP A 64 -8.68 -2.26 10.96
C ASP A 64 -7.55 -1.49 10.27
N PRO A 65 -6.29 -1.65 10.70
CA PRO A 65 -5.18 -0.95 10.08
C PRO A 65 -4.91 -1.51 8.68
N ILE A 66 -4.66 -0.63 7.71
CA ILE A 66 -4.11 -1.02 6.42
C ILE A 66 -2.59 -0.98 6.52
N VAL A 67 -1.97 -2.16 6.46
CA VAL A 67 -0.53 -2.32 6.55
C VAL A 67 0.04 -2.68 5.18
N LEU A 68 1.04 -1.93 4.74
CA LEU A 68 1.83 -2.21 3.55
C LEU A 68 3.20 -2.70 4.00
N SER A 69 3.54 -3.91 3.62
CA SER A 69 4.83 -4.54 3.94
C SER A 69 5.55 -4.86 2.64
N VAL A 70 6.84 -4.53 2.56
CA VAL A 70 7.67 -4.86 1.41
C VAL A 70 8.55 -6.04 1.77
N TYR A 71 8.66 -6.99 0.85
CA TYR A 71 9.46 -8.20 1.00
C TYR A 71 10.35 -8.40 -0.21
N ASP A 72 11.52 -8.98 0.03
CA ASP A 72 12.39 -9.53 -1.00
C ASP A 72 12.03 -10.98 -1.26
N LYS A 73 11.84 -11.37 -2.53
CA LYS A 73 11.45 -12.73 -2.91
C LYS A 73 12.67 -13.63 -3.02
N ASP A 74 12.77 -14.59 -2.11
CA ASP A 74 13.77 -15.65 -2.19
C ASP A 74 13.23 -16.95 -2.78
N THR A 75 14.09 -17.65 -3.52
CA THR A 75 13.73 -18.94 -4.14
C THR A 75 13.97 -20.13 -3.20
N PHE A 76 15.00 -20.06 -2.35
CA PHE A 76 15.45 -21.18 -1.52
C PHE A 76 15.31 -20.94 0.00
N THR A 77 15.00 -19.70 0.40
CA THR A 77 14.83 -19.26 1.78
C THR A 77 13.46 -18.60 1.98
N GLY A 78 13.14 -18.22 3.22
CA GLY A 78 11.97 -17.39 3.49
C GLY A 78 12.21 -15.96 3.00
N ASP A 79 11.15 -15.31 2.51
CA ASP A 79 11.21 -13.95 1.95
C ASP A 79 11.60 -12.91 3.01
N ASP A 80 12.63 -12.10 2.72
CA ASP A 80 13.22 -11.14 3.65
C ASP A 80 12.37 -9.86 3.79
N SER A 81 12.20 -9.37 5.01
CA SER A 81 11.47 -8.12 5.24
C SER A 81 12.30 -6.89 4.84
N MET A 82 11.67 -5.98 4.09
CA MET A 82 12.25 -4.72 3.64
C MET A 82 11.58 -3.49 4.29
N GLY A 83 10.78 -3.73 5.33
CA GLY A 83 10.09 -2.70 6.12
C GLY A 83 8.59 -2.68 5.90
N ASN A 84 7.88 -1.91 6.74
CA ASN A 84 6.44 -1.72 6.62
C ASN A 84 5.97 -0.30 6.92
N ALA A 85 4.72 -0.05 6.54
CA ALA A 85 4.03 1.22 6.62
C ALA A 85 2.56 0.99 7.01
N ARG A 86 1.99 1.86 7.84
CA ARG A 86 0.55 1.87 8.15
C ARG A 86 -0.11 3.09 7.51
N ILE A 87 -1.28 2.88 6.91
CA ILE A 87 -2.09 3.95 6.32
C ILE A 87 -3.40 4.07 7.08
N ASP A 88 -3.68 5.26 7.60
CA ASP A 88 -5.00 5.62 8.11
C ASP A 88 -5.86 6.18 6.98
N ILE A 89 -7.00 5.52 6.73
CA ILE A 89 -7.95 5.91 5.69
C ILE A 89 -9.14 6.69 6.24
N LYS A 90 -9.27 6.90 7.56
CA LYS A 90 -10.38 7.66 8.15
C LYS A 90 -10.52 9.06 7.53
N PRO A 91 -9.44 9.86 7.35
CA PRO A 91 -9.55 11.17 6.71
C PRO A 91 -10.07 11.11 5.27
N TYR A 92 -9.70 10.06 4.53
CA TYR A 92 -10.18 9.84 3.16
C TYR A 92 -11.68 9.54 3.14
N ILE A 93 -12.17 8.70 4.06
CA ILE A 93 -13.59 8.38 4.19
C ILE A 93 -14.41 9.59 4.66
N GLU A 94 -13.88 10.41 5.57
CA GLU A 94 -14.52 11.66 5.99
C GLU A 94 -14.71 12.61 4.81
N CYS A 95 -13.69 12.80 3.98
CA CYS A 95 -13.80 13.60 2.76
C CYS A 95 -14.90 13.07 1.83
N LEU A 96 -14.98 11.76 1.61
CA LEU A 96 -16.02 11.17 0.76
C LEU A 96 -17.44 11.44 1.29
N ARG A 97 -17.61 11.50 2.62
CA ARG A 97 -18.91 11.77 3.27
C ARG A 97 -19.35 13.23 3.18
N MET A 98 -18.43 14.17 2.95
CA MET A 98 -18.76 15.60 2.84
C MET A 98 -19.56 15.95 1.58
N GLY A 99 -19.61 15.05 0.59
CA GLY A 99 -20.23 15.33 -0.71
C GLY A 99 -19.31 16.16 -1.59
N LEU A 100 -18.64 15.50 -2.55
CA LEU A 100 -17.58 16.11 -3.35
C LEU A 100 -18.05 16.65 -4.71
N LYS A 101 -19.34 16.51 -5.02
CA LYS A 101 -19.88 16.69 -6.38
C LYS A 101 -19.81 18.13 -6.90
N ASP A 102 -19.85 19.11 -6.01
CA ASP A 102 -19.90 20.53 -6.37
C ASP A 102 -18.53 21.23 -6.24
N LEU A 103 -17.47 20.45 -5.98
CA LEU A 103 -16.13 21.00 -5.83
C LEU A 103 -15.41 21.06 -7.17
N PRO A 104 -14.71 22.17 -7.47
CA PRO A 104 -13.86 22.25 -8.66
C PRO A 104 -12.75 21.20 -8.65
N ASP A 105 -12.38 20.71 -9.83
CA ASP A 105 -11.21 19.85 -10.00
C ASP A 105 -9.94 20.54 -9.46
N GLY A 106 -9.11 19.76 -8.76
CA GLY A 106 -7.90 20.27 -8.12
C GLY A 106 -8.12 20.84 -6.71
N THR A 107 -9.35 20.85 -6.20
CA THR A 107 -9.63 21.20 -4.80
C THR A 107 -8.86 20.28 -3.85
N LYS A 108 -8.02 20.86 -3.01
CA LYS A 108 -7.31 20.15 -1.94
C LYS A 108 -8.17 20.14 -0.69
N LEU A 109 -8.72 18.97 -0.33
CA LEU A 109 -9.55 18.80 0.86
C LEU A 109 -8.73 18.64 2.13
N ILE A 110 -7.73 17.76 2.05
CA ILE A 110 -6.80 17.45 3.13
C ILE A 110 -5.41 17.27 2.54
N GLU A 111 -4.40 17.71 3.29
CA GLU A 111 -3.01 17.41 2.99
C GLU A 111 -2.53 16.34 3.98
N LEU A 112 -2.45 15.09 3.52
CA LEU A 112 -1.79 14.03 4.27
C LEU A 112 -0.27 14.23 4.12
N ARG A 113 0.35 14.88 5.11
CA ARG A 113 1.80 15.13 5.11
C ARG A 113 2.55 13.80 5.16
N ARG A 114 3.24 13.48 4.06
CA ARG A 114 4.12 12.31 3.86
C ARG A 114 3.48 10.99 4.29
N ALA A 115 2.74 10.38 3.36
CA ALA A 115 2.36 8.99 3.43
C ALA A 115 3.57 8.13 3.83
N ALA A 116 3.32 7.26 4.81
CA ALA A 116 4.24 6.38 5.50
C ALA A 116 5.57 6.13 4.78
N ARG A 117 6.66 6.57 5.42
CA ARG A 117 7.98 6.01 5.13
C ARG A 117 7.96 4.57 5.62
N ILE A 118 8.22 3.65 4.71
CA ILE A 118 8.58 2.28 5.07
C ILE A 118 9.88 2.39 5.87
N ALA A 119 9.79 2.09 7.17
CA ALA A 119 10.92 2.08 8.09
C ALA A 119 11.45 0.65 8.25
#